data_AF-A0A8D8TIU5-F1
#
_entry.id   AF-A0A8D8TIU5-F1
#
_cell.length_a   1.000
_cell.length_b   1.000
_cell.length_c   1.000
_cell.angle_alpha   90.00
_cell.angle_beta   90.00
_cell.angle_gamma   90.00
#
_symmetry.space_group_name_H-M   'P 1'
#
loop_
_entity.id
_entity.type
_entity.pdbx_description
1 polymer ?
#
loop_
_entity_poly.entity_id
_entity_poly.type
_entity_poly.pdbx_seq_one_letter_code
_entity_poly.pdbx_strand_id
1 'polypeptide(L)'
;MNDYLLYQNLFFSLFTFPAPKDVMEDCLASNEKFKCHDNLKCITFDKLCDAHSDCNDGSDESAQCTTACPSSCQFKCKQTPSGPLCYCPPGTHTSTLNNASSCVDIDECIHFGICDQTCTNTYGSYVCSCEHGFELQSDGKTCRVKDGNDAVLYFSTYDEVRTINLNSGLETPVATGLKHVAGVACDGRSLYWSSIYEGEETIIKSKLDGTGKELVVSAGN
;
A
#
# COMPACT_ATOMS: atom_id res chain seq x y z
N MET A 1 -47.37 8.32 -20.87
CA MET A 1 -46.09 8.83 -21.42
C MET A 1 -45.07 8.75 -20.31
N ASN A 2 -44.00 8.00 -20.56
CA ASN A 2 -42.72 7.88 -19.85
C ASN A 2 -42.69 7.64 -18.34
N ASP A 3 -42.48 6.37 -17.99
CA ASP A 3 -41.70 5.94 -16.84
C ASP A 3 -40.56 5.05 -17.36
N TYR A 4 -39.31 5.45 -17.12
CA TYR A 4 -38.12 4.62 -17.26
C TYR A 4 -37.14 5.02 -16.15
N LEU A 5 -36.43 4.02 -15.62
CA LEU A 5 -35.57 3.98 -14.41
C LEU A 5 -36.35 3.44 -13.19
N LEU A 6 -36.01 2.33 -12.53
CA LEU A 6 -34.72 1.68 -12.31
C LEU A 6 -34.90 0.26 -11.71
N TYR A 7 -33.88 -0.57 -11.90
CA TYR A 7 -33.49 -1.78 -11.14
C TYR A 7 -34.35 -3.05 -11.21
N GLN A 8 -33.82 -4.07 -11.92
CA GLN A 8 -33.56 -5.38 -11.31
C GLN A 8 -32.20 -5.92 -11.78
N ASN A 9 -31.66 -6.75 -10.91
CA ASN A 9 -30.27 -7.01 -10.63
C ASN A 9 -29.86 -8.42 -11.11
N LEU A 10 -28.54 -8.63 -11.19
CA LEU A 10 -27.83 -9.90 -10.99
C LEU A 10 -27.87 -10.97 -12.10
N PHE A 11 -26.75 -11.08 -12.81
CA PHE A 11 -26.04 -12.36 -12.88
C PHE A 11 -24.52 -12.11 -12.81
N PHE A 12 -23.92 -12.61 -11.74
CA PHE A 12 -22.48 -12.65 -11.47
C PHE A 12 -21.81 -13.73 -12.35
N SER A 13 -20.64 -13.44 -12.91
CA SER A 13 -19.55 -14.41 -13.11
C SER A 13 -18.26 -13.59 -13.33
N LEU A 14 -17.45 -13.38 -12.29
CA LEU A 14 -16.29 -14.23 -11.96
C LEU A 14 -15.27 -14.39 -13.11
N PHE A 15 -14.86 -13.30 -13.73
CA PHE A 15 -13.49 -13.15 -14.21
C PHE A 15 -13.07 -11.68 -14.08
N THR A 16 -12.53 -11.27 -12.93
CA THR A 16 -11.55 -10.18 -12.97
C THR A 16 -10.31 -10.79 -13.58
N PHE A 17 -10.22 -10.79 -14.90
CA PHE A 17 -8.92 -10.97 -15.54
C PHE A 17 -8.00 -9.91 -14.94
N PRO A 18 -6.84 -10.26 -14.36
CA PRO A 18 -5.82 -9.26 -14.18
C PRO A 18 -5.60 -8.66 -15.56
N ALA A 19 -5.62 -7.32 -15.67
CA ALA A 19 -5.21 -6.65 -16.90
C ALA A 19 -3.92 -7.33 -17.39
N PRO A 20 -3.78 -7.65 -18.69
CA PRO A 20 -2.52 -8.18 -19.19
C PRO A 20 -1.45 -7.20 -18.74
N LYS A 21 -0.51 -7.66 -17.90
CA LYS A 21 0.59 -6.84 -17.41
C LYS A 21 1.29 -6.31 -18.65
N ASP A 22 1.12 -5.03 -18.94
CA ASP A 22 1.75 -4.42 -20.09
C ASP A 22 3.25 -4.56 -19.88
N VAL A 23 3.96 -5.08 -20.88
CA VAL A 23 5.44 -5.11 -20.90
C VAL A 23 6.02 -3.72 -20.59
N MET A 24 5.24 -2.67 -20.89
CA MET A 24 5.47 -1.25 -20.59
C MET A 24 5.54 -0.90 -19.10
N GLU A 25 4.76 -1.58 -18.25
CA GLU A 25 4.63 -1.26 -16.82
C GLU A 25 5.87 -1.72 -16.02
N ASP A 26 6.49 -2.84 -16.44
CA ASP A 26 7.70 -3.40 -15.82
C ASP A 26 9.01 -2.66 -16.20
N CYS A 27 9.00 -1.85 -17.27
CA CYS A 27 10.18 -1.08 -17.69
C CYS A 27 10.34 0.22 -16.91
N LEU A 28 9.23 0.77 -16.41
CA LEU A 28 9.20 1.96 -15.58
C LEU A 28 9.41 1.65 -14.10
N ALA A 29 9.37 0.36 -13.71
CA ALA A 29 9.52 -0.09 -12.34
C ALA A 29 10.99 -0.20 -11.87
N SER A 30 11.98 -0.01 -12.74
CA SER A 30 13.40 -0.11 -12.38
C SER A 30 14.24 0.97 -13.05
N ASN A 31 15.07 1.67 -12.28
CA ASN A 31 15.96 2.74 -12.74
C ASN A 31 17.13 2.27 -13.66
N GLU A 32 17.17 0.99 -14.06
CA GLU A 32 18.26 0.36 -14.83
C GLU A 32 17.81 -0.25 -16.17
N LYS A 33 16.60 0.08 -16.62
CA LYS A 33 16.06 -0.38 -17.91
C LYS A 33 15.83 0.80 -18.86
N PHE A 34 16.14 0.59 -20.13
CA PHE A 34 15.85 1.52 -21.20
C PHE A 34 14.71 1.01 -22.07
N LYS A 35 13.80 1.91 -22.41
CA LYS A 35 12.68 1.60 -23.29
C LYS A 35 13.07 1.94 -24.74
N CYS A 36 13.00 0.96 -25.63
CA CYS A 36 13.19 1.18 -27.06
C CYS A 36 12.14 2.17 -27.59
N HIS A 37 12.49 2.93 -28.63
CA HIS A 37 11.63 3.99 -29.15
C HIS A 37 10.30 3.45 -29.72
N ASP A 38 10.32 2.25 -30.29
CA ASP A 38 9.14 1.51 -30.76
C ASP A 38 8.12 1.14 -29.67
N ASN A 39 8.46 1.27 -28.39
CA ASN A 39 7.64 0.88 -27.24
C ASN A 39 7.33 -0.62 -27.16
N LEU A 40 8.03 -1.47 -27.93
CA LEU A 40 7.77 -2.91 -28.00
C LEU A 40 8.76 -3.73 -27.17
N LYS A 41 9.91 -3.15 -26.82
CA LYS A 41 10.99 -3.84 -26.11
C LYS A 41 11.66 -2.93 -25.08
N CYS A 42 12.14 -3.53 -24.02
CA CYS A 42 13.03 -2.89 -23.06
C CYS A 42 14.30 -3.70 -22.88
N ILE A 43 15.40 -2.98 -22.73
CA ILE A 43 16.75 -3.52 -22.62
C ILE A 43 17.42 -3.00 -21.36
N THR A 44 18.47 -3.67 -20.91
CA THR A 44 19.26 -3.21 -19.76
C THR A 44 20.23 -2.11 -20.17
N PHE A 45 20.66 -1.28 -19.22
CA PHE A 45 21.62 -0.20 -19.47
C PHE A 45 22.95 -0.68 -20.07
N ASP A 46 23.36 -1.94 -19.83
CA ASP A 46 24.59 -2.49 -20.41
C ASP A 46 24.55 -2.57 -21.93
N LYS A 47 23.36 -2.79 -22.51
CA LYS A 47 23.09 -2.95 -23.95
C LYS A 47 22.87 -1.62 -24.70
N LEU A 48 23.11 -0.50 -24.03
CA LEU A 48 23.04 0.81 -24.68
C LEU A 48 24.40 1.17 -25.26
N CYS A 49 24.41 1.66 -26.50
CA CYS A 49 25.62 2.16 -27.15
C CYS A 49 26.80 1.15 -27.05
N ASP A 50 26.52 -0.14 -27.18
CA ASP A 50 27.48 -1.25 -27.15
C ASP A 50 27.88 -1.73 -28.56
N ALA A 51 27.45 -1.00 -29.58
CA ALA A 51 27.64 -1.27 -31.01
C ALA A 51 26.84 -2.49 -31.53
N HIS A 52 25.80 -2.90 -30.80
CA HIS A 52 24.86 -3.94 -31.22
C HIS A 52 23.42 -3.42 -31.19
N SER A 53 22.60 -3.83 -32.17
CA SER A 53 21.18 -3.46 -32.21
C SER A 53 20.36 -4.44 -31.37
N ASP A 54 20.21 -4.14 -30.08
CA ASP A 54 19.33 -4.85 -29.15
C ASP A 54 17.89 -4.33 -29.21
N CYS A 55 17.66 -3.08 -29.58
CA CYS A 55 16.32 -2.63 -29.97
C CYS A 55 16.01 -3.06 -31.42
N ASN A 56 14.76 -3.48 -31.67
CA ASN A 56 14.34 -3.93 -33.01
C ASN A 56 14.37 -2.80 -34.05
N ASP A 57 14.26 -1.56 -33.58
CA ASP A 57 14.33 -0.33 -34.37
C ASP A 57 15.72 0.33 -34.34
N GLY A 58 16.70 -0.28 -33.65
CA GLY A 58 18.06 0.27 -33.48
C GLY A 58 18.13 1.55 -32.65
N SER A 59 17.10 1.85 -31.85
CA SER A 59 17.03 3.08 -31.04
C SER A 59 18.07 3.16 -29.91
N ASP A 60 18.72 2.05 -29.59
CA ASP A 60 19.79 1.89 -28.62
C ASP A 60 21.19 2.32 -29.11
N GLU A 61 21.34 2.55 -30.42
CA GLU A 61 22.62 2.90 -31.08
C GLU A 61 22.54 4.22 -31.86
N SER A 62 21.86 5.23 -31.31
CA SER A 62 21.67 6.52 -31.99
C SER A 62 22.99 7.32 -32.14
N ALA A 63 22.97 8.35 -32.99
CA ALA A 63 24.12 9.23 -33.21
C ALA A 63 24.68 9.88 -31.92
N GLN A 64 23.86 10.05 -30.88
CA GLN A 64 24.30 10.64 -29.61
C GLN A 64 25.18 9.71 -28.76
N CYS A 65 25.23 8.41 -29.07
CA CYS A 65 26.13 7.43 -28.46
C CYS A 65 27.62 7.77 -28.62
N THR A 66 27.96 8.68 -29.55
CA THR A 66 29.34 9.15 -29.75
C THR A 66 29.79 10.22 -28.74
N THR A 67 28.87 10.78 -27.96
CA THR A 67 29.18 11.82 -26.98
C THR A 67 29.90 11.22 -25.78
N ALA A 68 31.10 11.71 -25.49
CA ALA A 68 31.91 11.20 -24.38
C ALA A 68 31.30 11.50 -23.01
N CYS A 69 31.53 10.61 -22.06
CA CYS A 69 31.13 10.78 -20.68
C CYS A 69 31.89 11.94 -20.00
N PRO A 70 31.20 12.87 -19.31
CA PRO A 70 31.86 13.95 -18.60
C PRO A 70 32.54 13.41 -17.33
N SER A 71 33.66 14.02 -16.94
CA SER A 71 34.37 13.70 -15.70
C SER A 71 33.69 14.25 -14.43
N SER A 72 32.56 14.95 -14.58
CA SER A 72 31.79 15.56 -13.48
C SER A 72 30.76 14.61 -12.86
N CYS A 73 30.64 13.36 -13.33
CA CYS A 73 29.81 12.35 -12.70
C CYS A 73 30.46 11.84 -11.40
N GLN A 74 29.74 11.87 -10.27
CA GLN A 74 30.25 11.38 -8.99
C GLN A 74 30.44 9.86 -8.94
N PHE A 75 29.52 9.08 -9.55
CA PHE A 75 29.55 7.61 -9.47
C PHE A 75 29.90 6.95 -10.80
N LYS A 76 28.94 6.82 -11.72
CA LYS A 76 29.16 6.18 -13.03
C LYS A 76 28.49 6.97 -14.14
N CYS A 77 29.02 6.81 -15.35
CA CYS A 77 28.47 7.37 -16.57
C CYS A 77 28.29 6.28 -17.63
N LYS A 78 27.21 6.36 -18.40
CA LYS A 78 26.95 5.51 -19.55
C LYS A 78 26.59 6.41 -20.74
N GLN A 79 27.15 6.10 -21.91
CA GLN A 79 26.71 6.72 -23.16
C GLN A 79 25.32 6.18 -23.50
N THR A 80 24.37 7.06 -23.82
CA THR A 80 23.02 6.67 -24.18
C THR A 80 22.60 7.31 -25.51
N PRO A 81 21.57 6.79 -26.17
CA PRO A 81 20.96 7.39 -27.35
C PRO A 81 20.47 8.84 -27.19
N SER A 82 20.34 9.32 -25.95
CA SER A 82 19.94 10.70 -25.61
C SER A 82 21.10 11.55 -25.09
N GLY A 83 22.34 11.06 -25.19
CA GLY A 83 23.54 11.70 -24.65
C GLY A 83 24.12 10.95 -23.44
N PRO A 84 25.25 11.40 -22.88
CA PRO A 84 25.88 10.73 -21.74
C PRO A 84 25.02 10.95 -20.49
N LEU A 85 24.74 9.86 -19.77
CA LEU A 85 23.94 9.87 -18.55
C LEU A 85 24.81 9.48 -17.35
N CYS A 86 24.90 10.39 -16.37
CA CYS A 86 25.41 10.05 -15.05
C CYS A 86 24.30 9.35 -14.25
N TYR A 87 24.63 8.22 -13.63
CA TYR A 87 23.72 7.51 -12.74
C TYR A 87 24.40 7.17 -11.42
N CYS A 88 23.58 6.93 -10.41
CA CYS A 88 23.99 6.71 -9.04
C CYS A 88 23.67 5.28 -8.59
N PRO A 89 24.22 4.82 -7.45
CA PRO A 89 23.85 3.53 -6.87
C PRO A 89 22.35 3.44 -6.58
N PRO A 90 21.78 2.21 -6.49
CA PRO A 90 20.40 2.02 -6.06
C PRO A 90 20.09 2.74 -4.73
N GLY A 91 18.87 3.26 -4.60
CA GLY A 91 18.45 4.06 -3.43
C GLY A 91 18.93 5.51 -3.43
N THR A 92 19.59 5.95 -4.51
CA THR A 92 20.04 7.35 -4.65
C THR A 92 19.65 7.91 -6.01
N HIS A 93 19.56 9.22 -6.14
CA HIS A 93 19.25 9.91 -7.39
C HIS A 93 20.28 10.98 -7.73
N THR A 94 20.42 11.26 -9.02
CA THR A 94 21.35 12.27 -9.52
C THR A 94 20.80 13.67 -9.26
N SER A 95 21.56 14.51 -8.57
CA SER A 95 21.29 15.93 -8.36
C SER A 95 22.31 16.77 -9.12
N THR A 96 21.84 17.65 -10.00
CA THR A 96 22.65 18.51 -10.87
C THR A 96 22.86 19.91 -10.27
N LEU A 97 23.20 19.98 -8.99
CA LEU A 97 23.56 21.24 -8.36
C LEU A 97 24.96 21.69 -8.86
N ASN A 98 25.07 22.93 -9.34
CA ASN A 98 26.33 23.56 -9.76
C ASN A 98 27.10 22.84 -10.89
N ASN A 99 26.43 22.35 -11.93
CA ASN A 99 27.04 21.65 -13.08
C ASN A 99 27.83 20.37 -12.72
N ALA A 100 27.70 19.87 -11.49
CA ALA A 100 28.24 18.59 -11.04
C ALA A 100 27.08 17.63 -10.77
N SER A 101 27.23 16.38 -11.21
CA SER A 101 26.23 15.34 -10.97
C SER A 101 26.60 14.60 -9.69
N SER A 102 25.94 14.99 -8.60
CA SER A 102 26.11 14.38 -7.27
C SER A 102 25.03 13.34 -6.99
N CYS A 103 25.35 12.34 -6.17
CA CYS A 103 24.39 11.31 -5.77
C CYS A 103 23.79 11.67 -4.41
N VAL A 104 22.50 11.95 -4.42
CA VAL A 104 21.73 12.29 -3.22
C VAL A 104 20.83 11.12 -2.86
N ASP A 105 20.76 10.84 -1.58
CA ASP A 105 19.92 9.79 -1.02
C ASP A 105 18.43 10.00 -1.35
N ILE A 106 17.70 8.91 -1.60
CA ILE A 106 16.25 8.96 -1.72
C ILE A 106 15.70 8.66 -0.33
N ASP A 107 14.96 9.60 0.25
CA ASP A 107 14.29 9.35 1.53
C ASP A 107 12.96 8.62 1.28
N GLU A 108 12.98 7.29 1.35
CA GLU A 108 11.77 6.49 1.16
C GLU A 108 10.73 6.71 2.27
N CYS A 109 11.14 7.19 3.45
CA CYS A 109 10.24 7.40 4.59
C CYS A 109 9.28 8.59 4.41
N ILE A 110 9.47 9.42 3.39
CA ILE A 110 8.52 10.48 3.01
C ILE A 110 7.23 9.87 2.42
N HIS A 111 7.30 8.65 1.89
CA HIS A 111 6.16 7.96 1.31
C HIS A 111 5.45 7.06 2.35
N PHE A 112 4.13 7.24 2.49
CA PHE A 112 3.32 6.39 3.35
C PHE A 112 3.23 4.95 2.82
N GLY A 113 3.22 3.98 3.73
CA GLY A 113 3.04 2.56 3.40
C GLY A 113 4.33 1.79 3.07
N ILE A 114 5.50 2.42 3.24
CA ILE A 114 6.79 1.73 3.09
C ILE A 114 7.06 0.76 4.26
N CYS A 115 6.75 1.19 5.47
CA CYS A 115 6.78 0.40 6.70
C CYS A 115 5.38 0.42 7.35
N ASP A 116 4.99 -0.64 8.04
CA ASP A 116 3.72 -0.66 8.78
C ASP A 116 3.69 0.35 9.93
N GLN A 117 4.85 0.58 10.55
CA GLN A 117 4.98 1.40 11.76
C GLN A 117 6.07 2.46 11.60
N THR A 118 7.28 2.20 12.09
CA THR A 118 8.36 3.19 12.07
C THR A 118 9.28 2.96 10.87
N CYS A 119 9.59 4.03 10.14
CA CYS A 119 10.58 4.06 9.06
C CYS A 119 11.77 4.93 9.47
N THR A 120 12.98 4.42 9.28
CA THR A 120 14.22 5.19 9.44
C THR A 120 14.98 5.19 8.12
N ASN A 121 15.18 6.38 7.55
CA ASN A 121 15.92 6.54 6.31
C ASN A 121 17.43 6.30 6.53
N THR A 122 18.07 5.64 5.58
CA THR A 122 19.52 5.34 5.60
C THR A 122 20.12 5.60 4.22
N TYR A 123 21.43 5.80 4.12
CA TYR A 123 22.01 6.09 2.81
C TYR A 123 21.86 4.90 1.84
N GLY A 124 21.10 5.09 0.76
CA GLY A 124 20.79 4.12 -0.28
C GLY A 124 19.69 3.12 0.09
N SER A 125 19.01 3.28 1.23
CA SER A 125 17.97 2.35 1.69
C SER A 125 17.18 2.88 2.89
N TYR A 126 16.36 2.03 3.49
CA TYR A 126 15.66 2.34 4.73
C TYR A 126 15.56 1.09 5.60
N VAL A 127 15.28 1.31 6.89
CA VAL A 127 15.02 0.23 7.84
C VAL A 127 13.68 0.48 8.52
N CYS A 128 12.82 -0.53 8.48
CA CYS A 128 11.58 -0.53 9.25
C CYS A 128 11.81 -1.11 10.64
N SER A 129 11.09 -0.57 11.63
CA SER A 129 11.07 -1.11 12.99
C SER A 129 9.65 -1.10 13.56
N CYS A 130 9.40 -2.01 14.50
CA CYS A 130 8.11 -2.15 15.15
C CYS A 130 8.16 -1.63 16.59
N GLU A 131 7.06 -1.05 17.02
CA GLU A 131 6.82 -0.57 18.37
C GLU A 131 6.79 -1.73 19.39
N HIS A 132 6.90 -1.41 20.67
CA HIS A 132 6.85 -2.41 21.74
C HIS A 132 5.59 -3.30 21.64
N GLY A 133 5.77 -4.62 21.76
CA GLY A 133 4.70 -5.61 21.61
C GLY A 133 4.51 -6.13 20.19
N PHE A 134 5.24 -5.58 19.20
CA PHE A 134 5.24 -6.05 17.82
C PHE A 134 6.61 -6.61 17.39
N GLU A 135 6.60 -7.45 16.36
CA GLU A 135 7.75 -8.10 15.75
C GLU A 135 7.74 -7.90 14.23
N LEU A 136 8.91 -7.52 13.71
CA LEU A 136 9.13 -7.32 12.29
C LEU A 136 9.14 -8.67 11.58
N GLN A 137 8.32 -8.78 10.53
CA GLN A 137 8.20 -9.99 9.74
C GLN A 137 9.38 -10.14 8.76
N SER A 138 9.46 -11.29 8.10
CA SER A 138 10.57 -11.64 7.18
C SER A 138 10.64 -10.76 5.93
N ASP A 139 9.58 -10.04 5.58
CA ASP A 139 9.59 -9.05 4.51
C ASP A 139 10.31 -7.74 4.89
N GLY A 140 10.70 -7.59 6.15
CA GLY A 140 11.40 -6.42 6.67
C GLY A 140 10.53 -5.16 6.74
N LYS A 141 9.20 -5.28 6.62
CA LYS A 141 8.27 -4.13 6.56
C LYS A 141 7.06 -4.28 7.46
N THR A 142 6.54 -5.50 7.55
CA THR A 142 5.30 -5.79 8.25
C THR A 142 5.54 -6.01 9.73
N CYS A 143 4.66 -5.46 10.57
CA CYS A 143 4.72 -5.59 12.02
C CYS A 143 3.54 -6.41 12.53
N ARG A 144 3.79 -7.50 13.23
CA ARG A 144 2.74 -8.32 13.88
C ARG A 144 2.93 -8.37 15.38
N VAL A 145 1.84 -8.54 16.14
CA VAL A 145 1.89 -8.64 17.59
C VAL A 145 2.69 -9.89 18.00
N LYS A 146 3.63 -9.73 18.96
CA LYS A 146 4.52 -10.79 19.46
C LYS A 146 3.78 -11.88 20.22
N ASP A 147 2.96 -11.45 21.17
CA ASP A 147 2.14 -12.34 21.98
C ASP A 147 0.83 -12.51 21.24
N GLY A 148 0.53 -13.72 20.76
CA GLY A 148 -0.63 -14.09 19.94
C GLY A 148 -2.00 -13.88 20.60
N ASN A 149 -2.22 -12.73 21.21
CA ASN A 149 -3.53 -12.19 21.49
C ASN A 149 -4.28 -12.14 20.17
N ASP A 150 -5.36 -12.90 20.13
CA ASP A 150 -6.21 -12.91 18.97
C ASP A 150 -6.78 -11.51 18.74
N ALA A 151 -6.64 -11.03 17.52
CA ALA A 151 -7.34 -9.84 17.10
C ALA A 151 -8.82 -10.21 16.99
N VAL A 152 -9.65 -9.61 17.85
CA VAL A 152 -11.09 -9.83 17.88
C VAL A 152 -11.78 -8.60 17.29
N LEU A 153 -12.57 -8.83 16.25
CA LEU A 153 -13.42 -7.81 15.66
C LEU A 153 -14.79 -7.86 16.32
N TYR A 154 -15.22 -6.74 16.90
CA TYR A 154 -16.58 -6.55 17.40
C TYR A 154 -17.42 -5.90 16.31
N PHE A 155 -18.61 -6.42 16.07
CA PHE A 155 -19.52 -5.87 15.07
C PHE A 155 -20.97 -6.02 15.51
N SER A 156 -21.82 -5.10 15.07
CA SER A 156 -23.27 -5.18 15.24
C SER A 156 -23.92 -5.83 14.04
N THR A 157 -24.95 -6.63 14.31
CA THR A 157 -26.00 -6.95 13.34
C THR A 157 -27.20 -6.03 13.59
N TYR A 158 -28.38 -6.41 13.12
CA TYR A 158 -29.60 -5.68 13.39
C TYR A 158 -30.05 -5.77 14.87
N ASP A 159 -29.91 -6.95 15.47
CA ASP A 159 -30.46 -7.33 16.78
C ASP A 159 -29.42 -7.98 17.71
N GLU A 160 -28.16 -8.04 17.30
CA GLU A 160 -27.06 -8.60 18.09
C GLU A 160 -25.80 -7.74 18.03
N VAL A 161 -24.97 -7.90 19.05
CA VAL A 161 -23.55 -7.54 19.01
C VAL A 161 -22.76 -8.84 19.08
N ARG A 162 -21.83 -9.03 18.14
CA ARG A 162 -21.06 -10.26 17.95
C ARG A 162 -19.57 -9.97 17.91
N THR A 163 -18.79 -11.02 18.08
CA THR A 163 -17.35 -11.00 17.81
C THR A 163 -16.97 -12.04 16.79
N ILE A 164 -15.91 -11.77 16.04
CA ILE A 164 -15.17 -12.77 15.28
C ILE A 164 -13.69 -12.67 15.62
N ASN A 165 -13.09 -13.81 15.96
CA ASN A 165 -11.66 -13.93 16.11
C ASN A 165 -11.03 -13.97 14.70
N LEU A 166 -10.16 -13.01 14.37
CA LEU A 166 -9.60 -12.87 13.02
C LEU A 166 -8.61 -13.97 12.67
N ASN A 167 -8.07 -14.70 13.65
CA ASN A 167 -7.16 -15.81 13.44
C ASN A 167 -7.92 -17.14 13.26
N SER A 168 -8.85 -17.46 14.16
CA SER A 168 -9.57 -18.73 14.15
C SER A 168 -10.87 -18.71 13.36
N GLY A 169 -11.38 -17.53 13.00
CA GLY A 169 -12.72 -17.36 12.42
C GLY A 169 -13.85 -17.69 13.38
N LEU A 170 -13.56 -17.92 14.67
CA LEU A 170 -14.57 -18.27 15.66
C LEU A 170 -15.48 -17.06 15.94
N GLU A 171 -16.77 -17.22 15.65
CA GLU A 171 -17.79 -16.23 15.98
C GLU A 171 -18.47 -16.54 17.32
N THR A 172 -18.68 -15.51 18.13
CA THR A 172 -19.42 -15.62 19.40
C THR A 172 -20.35 -14.42 19.62
N PRO A 173 -21.61 -14.64 20.04
CA PRO A 173 -22.51 -13.56 20.39
C PRO A 173 -22.12 -12.93 21.73
N VAL A 174 -22.16 -11.60 21.81
CA VAL A 174 -21.91 -10.80 23.04
C VAL A 174 -23.23 -10.39 23.68
N ALA A 175 -24.19 -9.97 22.86
CA ALA A 175 -25.52 -9.59 23.29
C ALA A 175 -26.52 -9.88 22.17
N THR A 176 -27.68 -10.42 22.54
CA THR A 176 -28.74 -10.86 21.61
C THR A 176 -30.08 -10.26 22.00
N GLY A 177 -31.03 -10.21 21.07
CA GLY A 177 -32.37 -9.67 21.32
C GLY A 177 -32.37 -8.16 21.57
N LEU A 178 -31.41 -7.46 20.97
CA LEU A 178 -31.30 -6.02 21.01
C LEU A 178 -32.23 -5.38 19.97
N LYS A 179 -32.49 -4.09 20.12
CA LYS A 179 -33.36 -3.33 19.23
C LYS A 179 -32.55 -2.39 18.37
N HIS A 180 -32.37 -2.74 17.09
CA HIS A 180 -31.73 -1.91 16.05
C HIS A 180 -30.39 -1.33 16.50
N VAL A 181 -29.37 -2.19 16.55
CA VAL A 181 -28.03 -1.77 16.90
C VAL A 181 -27.42 -1.00 15.72
N ALA A 182 -27.01 0.24 15.96
CA ALA A 182 -26.52 1.14 14.91
C ALA A 182 -24.99 1.15 14.80
N GLY A 183 -24.28 0.93 15.91
CA GLY A 183 -22.83 0.91 15.94
C GLY A 183 -22.26 0.36 17.23
N VAL A 184 -20.96 0.02 17.19
CA VAL A 184 -20.20 -0.56 18.29
C VAL A 184 -18.87 0.18 18.46
N ALA A 185 -18.44 0.39 19.70
CA ALA A 185 -17.15 0.95 20.05
C ALA A 185 -16.54 0.22 21.26
N CYS A 186 -15.22 0.25 21.43
CA CYS A 186 -14.50 -0.43 22.51
C CYS A 186 -13.35 0.44 23.01
N ASP A 187 -13.08 0.41 24.32
CA ASP A 187 -11.94 1.11 24.96
C ASP A 187 -10.86 0.16 25.49
N GLY A 188 -10.94 -1.13 25.12
CA GLY A 188 -10.04 -2.19 25.61
C GLY A 188 -10.48 -2.84 26.93
N ARG A 189 -11.49 -2.29 27.63
CA ARG A 189 -12.06 -2.88 28.86
C ARG A 189 -13.56 -3.04 28.78
N SER A 190 -14.23 -2.15 28.06
CA SER A 190 -15.67 -2.07 27.94
C SER A 190 -16.07 -2.00 26.48
N LEU A 191 -17.20 -2.63 26.18
CA LEU A 191 -17.87 -2.54 24.89
C LEU A 191 -19.06 -1.59 25.02
N TYR A 192 -19.24 -0.76 24.01
CA TYR A 192 -20.34 0.19 23.89
C TYR A 192 -21.08 -0.08 22.60
N TRP A 193 -22.40 -0.02 22.64
CA TRP A 193 -23.19 -0.01 21.41
C TRP A 193 -24.33 0.98 21.50
N SER A 194 -24.61 1.61 20.36
CA SER A 194 -25.76 2.49 20.19
C SER A 194 -26.95 1.73 19.64
N SER A 195 -28.14 2.05 20.12
CA SER A 195 -29.40 1.47 19.66
C SER A 195 -30.40 2.58 19.39
N ILE A 196 -31.11 2.49 18.27
CA ILE A 196 -32.10 3.50 17.85
C ILE A 196 -33.42 2.80 17.57
N TYR A 197 -34.38 2.97 18.48
CA TYR A 197 -35.66 2.27 18.39
C TYR A 197 -36.81 3.16 18.84
N GLU A 198 -37.86 3.25 18.01
CA GLU A 198 -39.08 4.04 18.29
C GLU A 198 -38.80 5.50 18.71
N GLY A 199 -37.76 6.12 18.18
CA GLY A 199 -37.39 7.51 18.49
C GLY A 199 -36.55 7.69 19.76
N GLU A 200 -36.24 6.60 20.47
CA GLU A 200 -35.27 6.58 21.57
C GLU A 200 -33.89 6.16 21.05
N GLU A 201 -32.88 6.95 21.39
CA GLU A 201 -31.48 6.68 21.17
C GLU A 201 -30.80 6.34 22.49
N THR A 202 -30.16 5.17 22.56
CA THR A 202 -29.48 4.73 23.76
C THR A 202 -28.04 4.31 23.47
N ILE A 203 -27.18 4.46 24.48
CA ILE A 203 -25.85 3.87 24.50
C ILE A 203 -25.78 2.96 25.72
N ILE A 204 -25.49 1.69 25.48
CA ILE A 204 -25.27 0.69 26.52
C ILE A 204 -23.79 0.39 26.60
N LYS A 205 -23.25 0.33 27.82
CA LYS A 205 -21.91 -0.14 28.14
C LYS A 205 -21.99 -1.54 28.74
N SER A 206 -21.02 -2.39 28.45
CA SER A 206 -20.83 -3.68 29.13
C SER A 206 -19.35 -4.04 29.18
N LYS A 207 -19.00 -5.12 29.88
CA LYS A 207 -17.69 -5.75 29.75
C LYS A 207 -17.53 -6.39 28.36
N LEU A 208 -16.29 -6.73 27.97
CA LEU A 208 -16.00 -7.33 26.66
C LEU A 208 -16.72 -8.66 26.38
N ASP A 209 -17.16 -9.38 27.43
CA ASP A 209 -17.96 -10.60 27.36
C ASP A 209 -19.48 -10.34 27.32
N GLY A 210 -19.91 -9.07 27.30
CA GLY A 210 -21.31 -8.66 27.28
C GLY A 210 -22.00 -8.67 28.65
N THR A 211 -21.28 -8.98 29.73
CA THR A 211 -21.82 -8.97 31.09
C THR A 211 -21.77 -7.56 31.71
N GLY A 212 -22.57 -7.33 32.76
CA GLY A 212 -22.59 -6.05 33.47
C GLY A 212 -23.08 -4.88 32.61
N LYS A 213 -24.18 -5.10 31.88
CA LYS A 213 -24.79 -4.08 31.02
C LYS A 213 -25.29 -2.90 31.85
N GLU A 214 -24.98 -1.69 31.40
CA GLU A 214 -25.32 -0.41 32.03
C GLU A 214 -25.79 0.57 30.95
N LEU A 215 -26.90 1.28 31.20
CA LEU A 215 -27.34 2.37 30.35
C LEU A 215 -26.48 3.61 30.62
N VAL A 216 -25.77 4.09 29.61
CA VAL A 216 -24.90 5.27 29.74
C VAL A 216 -25.63 6.54 29.31
N VAL A 217 -26.35 6.45 28.19
CA VAL A 217 -27.08 7.57 27.61
C VAL A 217 -28.45 7.08 27.16
N SER A 218 -29.47 7.90 27.39
CA SER A 218 -30.79 7.79 26.79
C SER A 218 -31.21 9.18 26.34
N ALA A 219 -31.59 9.31 25.07
CA ALA A 219 -32.12 10.53 24.51
C ALA A 219 -33.35 10.17 23.68
N GLY A 220 -34.44 10.90 23.90
CA GLY A 220 -35.73 10.69 23.26
C GLY A 220 -36.57 11.96 23.39
N ASN A 221 -37.60 12.06 22.55
CA ASN A 221 -38.54 13.18 22.55
C ASN A 221 -39.64 13.02 23.61
#